data_AF-A0A2I0U0Y3-F1
#
_entry.id   AF-A0A2I0U0Y3-F1
#
_cell.length_a   1.000
_cell.length_b   1.000
_cell.length_c   1.000
_cell.angle_alpha   90.00
_cell.angle_beta   90.00
_cell.angle_gamma   90.00
#
_symmetry.space_group_name_H-M   'P 1'
#
loop_
_entity.id
_entity.type
_entity.pdbx_description
1 polymer ?
#
loop_
_entity_poly.entity_id
_entity_poly.type
_entity_poly.pdbx_seq_one_letter_code
_entity_poly.pdbx_strand_id
1 'polypeptide(L)'
;MEQILLGAITSQVIGKSQHGFTKGKLCLTKLIAFYDKVTCSLDVERGVNIVYLDFFKAFCTVPRSLLIEKLVLYGLDKWSLDHLWMMGSSVPW
;
A
#
# COMPACT_ATOMS: atom_id res chain seq x y z
N MET A 1 -13.99 13.67 -11.31
CA MET A 1 -13.72 12.31 -11.83
C MET A 1 -12.72 11.56 -10.95
N GLU A 2 -11.61 12.19 -10.56
CA GLU A 2 -10.56 11.59 -9.70
C GLU A 2 -11.02 11.13 -8.31
N GLN A 3 -11.99 11.82 -7.70
CA GLN A 3 -12.51 11.48 -6.37
C GLN A 3 -13.37 10.20 -6.38
N ILE A 4 -13.99 9.86 -7.52
CA ILE A 4 -14.80 8.65 -7.67
C ILE A 4 -13.89 7.45 -7.93
N LEU A 5 -12.83 7.65 -8.74
CA LEU A 5 -11.81 6.63 -9.01
C LEU A 5 -11.03 6.27 -7.74
N LEU A 6 -10.64 7.27 -6.93
CA LEU A 6 -10.04 7.05 -5.61
C LEU A 6 -10.98 6.29 -4.67
N GLY A 7 -12.28 6.61 -4.66
CA GLY A 7 -13.28 5.91 -3.84
C GLY A 7 -13.52 4.44 -4.24
N ALA A 8 -13.49 4.15 -5.55
CA ALA A 8 -13.65 2.78 -6.05
C ALA A 8 -12.40 1.92 -5.82
N ILE A 9 -11.20 2.46 -6.08
CA ILE A 9 -9.93 1.75 -5.86
C ILE A 9 -9.68 1.50 -4.36
N THR A 10 -10.01 2.47 -3.50
CA THR A 10 -9.78 2.33 -2.04
C THR A 10 -10.69 1.29 -1.37
N SER A 11 -11.84 0.97 -1.94
CA SER A 11 -12.79 0.03 -1.32
C SER A 11 -12.60 -1.43 -1.73
N GLN A 12 -12.05 -1.71 -2.93
CA GLN A 12 -11.85 -3.08 -3.43
C GLN A 12 -10.38 -3.55 -3.43
N VAL A 13 -9.41 -2.65 -3.62
CA VAL A 13 -7.99 -3.01 -3.82
C VAL A 13 -7.16 -2.85 -2.56
N ILE A 14 -7.49 -1.84 -1.74
CA ILE A 14 -6.71 -1.46 -0.57
C ILE A 14 -7.34 -2.05 0.69
N GLY A 15 -6.62 -2.95 1.34
CA GLY A 15 -7.07 -3.55 2.60
C GLY A 15 -7.31 -2.49 3.68
N LYS A 16 -8.29 -2.69 4.57
CA LYS A 16 -8.64 -1.72 5.63
C LYS A 16 -7.45 -1.35 6.54
N SER A 17 -6.51 -2.29 6.74
CA SER A 17 -5.28 -2.11 7.51
C SER A 17 -4.18 -1.36 6.77
N GLN A 18 -4.30 -1.15 5.45
CA GLN A 18 -3.35 -0.38 4.68
C GLN A 18 -3.52 1.10 4.97
N HIS A 19 -2.38 1.74 5.18
CA HIS A 19 -2.28 3.10 5.69
C HIS A 19 -1.36 3.95 4.81
N GLY A 20 -0.33 3.33 4.20
CA GLY A 20 0.42 3.95 3.11
C GLY A 20 -0.44 4.10 1.86
N PHE A 21 -0.21 5.17 1.10
CA PHE A 21 -0.90 5.47 -0.16
C PHE A 21 -2.44 5.55 -0.03
N THR A 22 -2.97 5.88 1.16
CA THR A 22 -4.40 6.11 1.40
C THR A 22 -4.64 7.52 1.90
N LYS A 23 -5.62 8.21 1.31
CA LYS A 23 -5.99 9.59 1.70
C LYS A 23 -6.46 9.62 3.17
N GLY A 24 -5.98 10.60 3.94
CA GLY A 24 -6.39 10.82 5.33
C GLY A 24 -5.84 9.80 6.34
N LYS A 25 -4.90 8.96 5.94
CA LYS A 25 -4.26 7.94 6.79
C LYS A 25 -2.76 8.24 6.88
N LEU A 26 -2.24 8.45 8.09
CA LEU A 26 -0.83 8.78 8.34
C LEU A 26 -0.04 7.58 8.86
N CYS A 27 1.22 7.41 8.44
CA CYS A 27 2.07 6.30 8.88
C CYS A 27 2.11 6.15 10.42
N LEU A 28 2.17 7.28 11.12
CA LEU A 28 2.17 7.33 12.59
C LEU A 28 0.92 6.67 13.21
N THR A 29 -0.27 6.92 12.66
CA THR A 29 -1.53 6.37 13.17
C THR A 29 -1.57 4.84 13.05
N LYS A 30 -0.98 4.28 11.99
CA LYS A 30 -0.80 2.81 11.86
C LYS A 30 0.10 2.27 12.96
N LEU A 31 1.19 2.96 13.26
CA LEU A 31 2.14 2.53 14.28
C LEU A 31 1.53 2.57 15.68
N ILE A 32 0.79 3.63 16.01
CA ILE A 32 0.05 3.75 17.28
C ILE A 32 -0.95 2.60 17.42
N ALA A 33 -1.80 2.38 16.41
CA ALA A 33 -2.78 1.29 16.44
C ALA A 33 -2.14 -0.11 16.48
N PHE A 34 -0.91 -0.26 16.00
CA PHE A 34 -0.14 -1.48 16.15
C PHE A 34 0.33 -1.67 17.60
N TYR A 35 0.95 -0.65 18.19
CA TYR A 35 1.40 -0.73 19.58
C TYR A 35 0.25 -0.93 20.55
N ASP A 36 -0.89 -0.28 20.37
CA ASP A 36 -2.08 -0.52 21.20
C ASP A 36 -2.47 -2.00 21.22
N LYS A 37 -2.45 -2.66 20.05
CA LYS A 37 -2.75 -4.10 19.96
C LYS A 37 -1.72 -4.99 20.64
N VAL A 38 -0.44 -4.62 20.54
CA VAL A 38 0.65 -5.32 21.21
C VAL A 38 0.49 -5.17 22.72
N THR A 39 0.33 -3.94 23.21
CA THR A 39 0.16 -3.64 24.64
C THR A 39 -1.05 -4.35 25.22
N CYS A 40 -2.23 -4.28 24.58
CA CYS A 40 -3.42 -4.99 25.06
C CYS A 40 -3.23 -6.52 25.12
N SER A 41 -2.39 -7.10 24.25
CA SER A 41 -2.07 -8.53 24.31
C SER A 41 -1.13 -8.85 25.47
N LEU A 42 -0.16 -7.97 25.75
CA LEU A 42 0.76 -8.10 26.88
C LEU A 42 0.05 -7.91 28.22
N ASP A 43 -0.95 -7.03 28.29
CA ASP A 43 -1.76 -6.79 29.49
C ASP A 43 -2.54 -8.04 29.94
N VAL A 44 -2.85 -8.95 29.02
CA VAL A 44 -3.51 -10.24 29.31
C VAL A 44 -2.51 -11.41 29.31
N GLU A 45 -1.22 -11.11 29.48
CA GLU A 45 -0.10 -12.07 29.51
C GLU A 45 0.02 -12.96 28.26
N ARG A 46 -0.51 -12.50 27.12
CA ARG A 46 -0.43 -13.21 25.85
C ARG A 46 0.84 -12.82 25.10
N GLY A 47 1.70 -13.81 24.83
CA GLY A 47 2.88 -13.61 23.99
C GLY A 47 2.54 -13.10 22.59
N VAL A 48 3.35 -12.15 22.09
CA VAL A 48 3.19 -11.55 20.76
C VAL A 48 4.45 -11.80 19.95
N ASN A 49 4.29 -12.38 18.76
CA ASN A 49 5.35 -12.48 17.76
C ASN A 49 5.14 -11.41 16.69
N ILE A 50 6.19 -10.63 16.39
CA ILE A 50 6.13 -9.53 15.44
C ILE A 50 7.01 -9.88 14.24
N VAL A 51 6.43 -9.84 13.03
CA VAL A 51 7.17 -9.99 11.78
C VAL A 51 7.27 -8.62 11.12
N TYR A 52 8.49 -8.12 10.96
CA TYR A 52 8.76 -6.91 10.20
C TYR A 52 9.13 -7.29 8.77
N LEU A 53 8.41 -6.75 7.80
CA LEU A 53 8.68 -6.93 6.37
C LEU A 53 8.92 -5.57 5.75
N ASP A 54 10.14 -5.37 5.25
CA ASP A 54 10.47 -4.22 4.42
C ASP A 54 10.74 -4.69 3.00
N PHE A 55 10.13 -4.02 2.02
CA PHE A 55 10.39 -4.26 0.61
C PHE A 55 11.27 -3.13 0.10
N PHE A 56 12.58 -3.29 0.20
CA PHE A 56 13.50 -2.37 -0.44
C PHE A 56 13.18 -2.34 -1.94
N LYS A 57 12.76 -1.18 -2.44
CA LYS A 57 12.47 -0.96 -3.86
C LYS A 57 11.39 -1.92 -4.43
N ALA A 58 10.26 -2.05 -3.72
CA ALA A 58 9.12 -2.89 -4.14
C ALA A 58 8.72 -2.70 -5.62
N PHE A 59 8.69 -1.46 -6.10
CA PHE A 59 8.32 -1.13 -7.48
C PHE A 59 9.37 -1.48 -8.54
N CYS A 60 10.63 -1.68 -8.15
CA CYS A 60 11.69 -2.09 -9.07
C CYS A 60 11.91 -3.61 -9.07
N THR A 61 11.41 -4.31 -8.06
CA THR A 61 11.54 -5.77 -7.96
C THR A 61 10.35 -6.49 -8.59
N VAL A 62 9.16 -5.87 -8.60
CA VAL A 62 7.97 -6.46 -9.24
C VAL A 62 8.12 -6.45 -10.77
N PRO A 63 7.93 -7.59 -11.47
CA PRO A 63 7.98 -7.64 -12.92
C PRO A 63 6.95 -6.69 -13.56
N ARG A 64 7.38 -5.92 -14.56
CA ARG A 64 6.54 -4.91 -15.24
C ARG A 64 5.25 -5.49 -15.83
N SER A 65 5.32 -6.66 -16.47
CA SER A 65 4.16 -7.35 -17.04
C SER A 65 3.09 -7.67 -15.98
N LEU A 66 3.52 -8.21 -14.84
CA LEU A 66 2.64 -8.55 -13.72
C LEU A 66 1.97 -7.31 -13.10
N LEU A 67 2.72 -6.21 -12.98
CA LEU A 67 2.19 -4.96 -12.47
C LEU A 67 1.13 -4.36 -13.43
N ILE A 68 1.43 -4.35 -14.73
CA ILE A 68 0.50 -3.87 -15.77
C ILE A 68 -0.77 -4.71 -15.78
N GLU A 69 -0.65 -6.04 -15.75
CA GLU A 69 -1.80 -6.95 -15.73
C GLU A 69 -2.71 -6.68 -14.52
N LYS A 70 -2.12 -6.54 -13.32
CA LYS A 70 -2.89 -6.19 -12.12
C LYS A 70 -3.59 -4.84 -12.22
N LEU A 71 -2.91 -3.82 -12.75
CA LEU A 71 -3.49 -2.47 -12.83
C LEU A 71 -4.59 -2.38 -13.89
N VAL A 72 -4.46 -3.10 -15.01
CA VAL A 72 -5.52 -3.23 -16.02
C VAL A 72 -6.76 -3.93 -15.45
N LEU A 73 -6.58 -4.97 -14.64
CA LEU A 73 -7.69 -5.65 -13.94
C LEU A 73 -8.47 -4.70 -13.01
N TYR A 74 -7.82 -3.68 -12.47
CA TYR A 74 -8.45 -2.66 -11.62
C TYR A 74 -8.95 -1.42 -12.40
N GLY A 75 -8.99 -1.49 -13.74
CA GLY A 75 -9.61 -0.48 -14.58
C GLY A 75 -8.70 0.70 -14.97
N LEU A 76 -7.38 0.57 -14.80
CA LEU A 76 -6.43 1.56 -15.32
C LEU A 76 -6.08 1.24 -16.77
N ASP A 77 -6.13 2.25 -17.63
CA ASP A 77 -5.75 2.11 -19.03
C ASP A 77 -4.23 1.97 -19.18
N LYS A 78 -3.79 1.22 -20.20
CA LYS A 78 -2.36 0.96 -20.48
C LYS A 78 -1.54 2.23 -20.69
N TRP A 79 -2.14 3.29 -21.23
CA TRP A 79 -1.45 4.54 -21.53
C TRP A 79 -1.09 5.32 -20.26
N SER A 80 -2.03 5.43 -19.32
CA SER A 80 -1.79 5.98 -17.98
C SER A 80 -0.69 5.23 -17.21
N LEU A 81 -0.59 3.92 -17.46
CA LEU A 81 0.40 3.01 -16.88
C LEU A 81 1.83 3.24 -17.41
N ASP A 82 1.97 3.40 -18.72
CA ASP A 82 3.27 3.65 -19.34
C ASP A 82 3.83 5.02 -18.93
N HIS A 83 2.96 6.03 -18.77
CA HIS A 83 3.36 7.35 -18.28
C HIS A 83 3.81 7.31 -16.81
N LEU A 84 3.08 6.63 -15.93
CA LEU A 84 3.43 6.48 -14.51
C LEU A 84 4.83 5.84 -14.32
N TRP A 85 5.18 4.87 -15.17
CA TRP A 85 6.48 4.20 -15.12
C TRP A 85 7.65 5.11 -15.49
N MET A 86 7.49 5.98 -16.49
CA MET A 86 8.50 6.97 -16.88
C MET A 86 8.78 7.97 -15.75
N MET A 87 7.76 8.32 -14.97
CA MET A 87 7.89 9.21 -13.81
C MET A 87 8.64 8.55 -12.65
N GLY A 88 8.39 7.26 -12.38
CA GLY A 88 9.06 6.52 -11.31
C GLY A 88 10.53 6.18 -11.57
N SER A 89 10.94 6.11 -12.84
CA SER A 89 12.32 5.82 -13.25
C SER A 89 13.26 7.02 -13.15
N SER A 90 12.70 8.24 -13.02
CA SER A 90 13.43 9.51 -13.04
C SER A 90 13.76 10.04 -11.63
N VAL A 91 13.29 9.37 -10.58
CA VAL A 91 13.53 9.79 -9.18
C VAL A 91 14.79 9.06 -8.68
N PRO A 92 15.92 9.76 -8.50
CA PRO A 92 17.10 9.16 -7.90
C PRO A 92 16.88 9.11 -6.39
N TRP A 93 16.79 7.91 -5.84
CA TRP A 93 17.13 7.64 -4.46
C TRP A 93 18.43 6.84 -4.45
#